data_AF-A0AAW4MSE4-F1
#
_entry.id   AF-A0AAW4MSE4-F1
#
_cell.length_a   1.000
_cell.length_b   1.000
_cell.length_c   1.000
_cell.angle_alpha   90.00
_cell.angle_beta   90.00
_cell.angle_gamma   90.00
#
_symmetry.space_group_name_H-M   'P 1'
#
loop_
_entity.id
_entity.type
_entity.pdbx_description
1 polymer ?
#
loop_
_entity_poly.entity_id
_entity_poly.type
_entity_poly.pdbx_seq_one_letter_code
_entity_poly.pdbx_strand_id
1 'polypeptide(L)'
;MDKNEIIHTITIQYFVIYTLSMFATILFCHIDQPQIKMLSVSYLGEVAVFSFLACLPTTIYYSKSQNVLVKTILHTILLETILLIAGYQIGMYEDVLGGLLFFFTILVVDILVRLFNYLNDCHLANEINKALKSRKG
;
A
#
# COMPACT_ATOMS: atom_id res chain seq x y z
N MET A 1 -18.46 12.12 -6.38
CA MET A 1 -18.17 10.67 -6.35
C MET A 1 -19.22 10.06 -5.46
N ASP A 2 -19.91 9.05 -5.95
CA ASP A 2 -20.98 8.41 -5.21
C ASP A 2 -20.39 7.63 -4.01
N LYS A 3 -21.14 7.49 -2.93
CA LYS A 3 -20.69 6.83 -1.69
C LYS A 3 -20.26 5.38 -1.95
N ASN A 4 -20.96 4.71 -2.87
CA ASN A 4 -20.63 3.36 -3.31
C ASN A 4 -19.32 3.28 -4.12
N GLU A 5 -18.99 4.29 -4.93
CA GLU A 5 -17.74 4.34 -5.69
C GLU A 5 -16.53 4.54 -4.77
N ILE A 6 -16.68 5.36 -3.72
CA ILE A 6 -15.64 5.57 -2.69
C ILE A 6 -15.37 4.25 -1.96
N ILE A 7 -16.42 3.54 -1.53
CA ILE A 7 -16.29 2.26 -0.81
C ILE A 7 -15.63 1.20 -1.70
N HIS A 8 -16.04 1.11 -2.96
CA HIS A 8 -15.45 0.16 -3.92
C HIS A 8 -13.95 0.43 -4.15
N THR A 9 -13.58 1.70 -4.31
CA THR A 9 -12.19 2.12 -4.50
C THR A 9 -11.33 1.79 -3.28
N ILE A 10 -11.82 2.09 -2.07
CA ILE A 10 -11.12 1.77 -0.81
C ILE A 10 -10.98 0.25 -0.65
N THR A 11 -12.00 -0.53 -1.00
CA THR A 11 -11.98 -2.00 -0.89
C THR A 11 -10.94 -2.62 -1.82
N ILE A 12 -10.85 -2.16 -3.07
CA ILE A 12 -9.84 -2.63 -4.02
C ILE A 12 -8.44 -2.26 -3.53
N GLN A 13 -8.23 -1.02 -3.09
CA GLN A 13 -6.95 -0.57 -2.57
C GLN A 13 -6.52 -1.39 -1.34
N TYR A 14 -7.45 -1.66 -0.42
CA TYR A 14 -7.20 -2.52 0.73
C TYR A 14 -6.73 -3.91 0.30
N PHE A 15 -7.40 -4.53 -0.67
CA PHE A 15 -7.03 -5.86 -1.15
C PHE A 15 -5.64 -5.86 -1.80
N VAL A 16 -5.34 -4.86 -2.64
CA VAL A 16 -4.04 -4.72 -3.31
C VAL A 16 -2.91 -4.52 -2.29
N ILE A 17 -3.11 -3.63 -1.31
CA ILE A 17 -2.14 -3.38 -0.25
C ILE A 17 -1.92 -4.66 0.55
N TYR A 18 -3.00 -5.32 0.99
CA TYR A 18 -2.92 -6.56 1.76
C TYR A 18 -2.16 -7.67 1.03
N THR A 19 -2.47 -7.91 -0.25
CA THR A 19 -1.79 -8.93 -1.05
C THR A 19 -0.31 -8.60 -1.23
N LEU A 20 0.05 -7.34 -1.48
CA LEU A 20 1.44 -6.93 -1.64
C LEU A 20 2.23 -6.97 -0.32
N SER A 21 1.62 -6.59 0.81
CA SER A 21 2.21 -6.71 2.15
C SER A 21 2.45 -8.17 2.55
N MET A 22 1.51 -9.07 2.23
CA MET A 22 1.69 -10.51 2.41
C MET A 22 2.80 -11.06 1.52
N PHE A 23 2.84 -10.67 0.25
CA PHE A 23 3.87 -11.10 -0.69
C PHE A 23 5.27 -10.62 -0.26
N ALA A 24 5.38 -9.36 0.17
CA ALA A 24 6.61 -8.80 0.72
C ALA A 24 7.08 -9.60 1.94
N THR A 25 6.18 -9.88 2.89
CA THR A 25 6.50 -10.70 4.06
C THR A 25 7.04 -12.08 3.67
N ILE A 26 6.37 -12.77 2.73
CA ILE A 26 6.80 -14.09 2.27
C ILE A 26 8.19 -14.02 1.64
N LEU A 27 8.48 -12.99 0.85
CA LEU A 27 9.80 -12.73 0.26
C LEU A 27 10.87 -12.51 1.34
N PHE A 28 10.58 -11.71 2.38
CA PHE A 28 11.52 -11.48 3.48
C PHE A 28 11.77 -12.73 4.32
N CYS A 29 10.74 -13.54 4.57
CA CYS A 29 10.91 -14.84 5.22
C CYS A 29 11.75 -15.80 4.38
N HIS A 30 11.66 -15.73 3.05
CA HIS A 30 12.44 -16.59 2.15
C HIS A 30 13.91 -16.16 2.01
N ILE A 31 14.20 -14.87 2.22
CA ILE A 31 15.56 -14.29 2.16
C ILE A 31 16.34 -14.53 3.48
N ASP A 32 15.78 -15.30 4.42
CA ASP A 32 16.45 -15.68 5.67
C ASP A 32 16.92 -14.46 6.49
N GLN A 33 16.13 -13.37 6.49
CA GLN A 33 16.35 -12.28 7.44
C GLN A 33 15.81 -12.70 8.81
N PRO A 34 16.68 -12.98 9.81
CA PRO A 34 16.28 -13.61 11.08
C PRO A 34 15.55 -12.64 12.04
N GLN A 35 15.27 -11.42 11.59
CA GLN A 35 14.78 -10.32 12.42
C GLN A 35 13.26 -10.18 12.37
N ILE A 36 12.60 -10.79 11.37
CA ILE A 36 11.15 -10.88 11.30
C ILE A 36 10.77 -12.26 11.88
N LYS A 37 10.47 -12.28 13.18
CA LYS A 37 10.06 -13.51 13.88
C LYS A 37 8.84 -14.13 13.18
N MET A 38 8.97 -15.42 12.89
CA MET A 38 7.99 -16.41 12.45
C MET A 38 6.55 -15.93 12.20
N LEU A 39 6.06 -16.24 11.00
CA LEU A 39 4.70 -16.14 10.50
C LEU A 39 3.69 -16.86 11.43
N SER A 40 3.31 -16.23 12.55
CA SER A 40 2.26 -16.72 13.43
C SER A 40 0.89 -16.37 12.84
N VAL A 41 -0.17 -17.09 13.22
CA VAL A 41 -1.55 -16.77 12.79
C VAL A 41 -1.96 -15.34 13.19
N SER A 42 -1.35 -14.79 14.25
CA SER A 42 -1.51 -13.39 14.67
C SER A 42 -0.99 -12.41 13.62
N TYR A 43 0.06 -12.77 12.87
CA TYR A 43 0.64 -11.93 11.82
C TYR A 43 -0.34 -11.66 10.68
N LEU A 44 -1.25 -12.60 10.36
CA LEU A 44 -2.32 -12.37 9.38
C LEU A 44 -3.28 -11.25 9.85
N GLY A 45 -3.60 -11.23 11.14
CA GLY A 45 -4.40 -10.17 11.75
C GLY A 45 -3.66 -8.84 11.77
N GLU A 46 -2.37 -8.85 12.12
CA GLU A 46 -1.52 -7.66 12.14
C GLU A 46 -1.38 -7.06 10.73
N VAL A 47 -1.12 -7.87 9.70
CA VAL A 47 -1.06 -7.41 8.31
C VAL A 47 -2.40 -6.84 7.85
N ALA A 48 -3.53 -7.40 8.28
CA ALA A 48 -4.85 -6.82 7.98
C ALA A 48 -5.02 -5.43 8.62
N VAL A 49 -4.58 -5.25 9.88
CA VAL A 49 -4.58 -3.94 10.56
C VAL A 49 -3.63 -2.96 9.87
N PHE A 50 -2.43 -3.38 9.50
CA PHE A 50 -1.48 -2.57 8.73
C PHE A 50 -2.05 -2.16 7.38
N SER A 51 -2.74 -3.07 6.69
CA SER A 51 -3.36 -2.78 5.39
C SER A 51 -4.49 -1.77 5.53
N PHE A 52 -5.25 -1.84 6.63
CA PHE A 52 -6.27 -0.86 6.94
C PHE A 52 -5.66 0.52 7.26
N LEU A 53 -4.61 0.55 8.09
CA LEU A 53 -3.87 1.76 8.42
C LEU A 53 -3.23 2.40 7.18
N ALA A 54 -2.72 1.59 6.26
CA ALA A 54 -2.15 2.03 4.99
C ALA A 54 -3.18 2.65 4.03
N CYS A 55 -4.47 2.33 4.18
CA CYS A 55 -5.55 3.00 3.44
C CYS A 55 -5.87 4.42 3.96
N LEU A 56 -5.53 4.76 5.21
CA LEU A 56 -5.80 6.09 5.78
C LEU A 56 -5.05 7.21 5.01
N PRO A 57 -3.74 7.09 4.73
CA PRO A 57 -3.02 8.05 3.90
C PRO A 57 -3.64 8.28 2.52
N THR A 58 -4.37 7.33 1.96
CA THR A 58 -4.95 7.45 0.61
C THR A 58 -6.06 8.50 0.55
N THR A 59 -6.64 8.86 1.70
CA THR A 59 -7.59 9.99 1.82
C THR A 59 -6.98 11.33 1.42
N ILE A 60 -5.65 11.50 1.51
CA ILE A 60 -4.93 12.71 1.06
C ILE A 60 -5.18 13.00 -0.42
N TYR A 61 -5.29 11.96 -1.25
CA TYR A 61 -5.51 12.11 -2.68
C TYR A 61 -6.88 12.72 -3.03
N TYR A 62 -7.87 12.56 -2.15
CA TYR A 62 -9.21 13.14 -2.30
C TYR A 62 -9.26 14.66 -2.06
N SER A 63 -8.24 15.26 -1.45
CA SER A 63 -8.20 16.71 -1.24
C SER A 63 -8.05 17.46 -2.57
N LYS A 64 -8.94 18.39 -2.89
CA LYS A 64 -8.97 19.09 -4.20
C LYS A 64 -7.81 20.05 -4.47
N SER A 65 -7.02 20.44 -3.47
CA SER A 65 -6.25 21.70 -3.51
C SER A 65 -4.76 21.58 -3.83
N GLN A 66 -4.17 20.38 -3.80
CA GLN A 66 -2.71 20.22 -3.86
C GLN A 66 -2.21 19.57 -5.15
N ASN A 67 -1.01 19.98 -5.57
CA ASN A 67 -0.25 19.36 -6.65
C ASN A 67 -0.05 17.87 -6.36
N VAL A 68 -0.17 17.03 -7.40
CA VAL A 68 -0.06 15.57 -7.31
C VAL A 68 1.24 15.15 -6.61
N LEU A 69 2.34 15.85 -6.90
CA LEU A 69 3.66 15.59 -6.30
C LEU A 69 3.67 15.82 -4.78
N VAL A 70 3.02 16.90 -4.32
CA VAL A 70 2.90 17.22 -2.88
C VAL A 70 2.04 16.17 -2.18
N LYS A 71 0.93 15.75 -2.81
CA LYS A 71 0.08 14.68 -2.28
C LYS A 71 0.83 13.36 -2.15
N THR A 72 1.67 13.02 -3.12
CA THR A 72 2.48 11.79 -3.07
C THR A 72 3.49 11.83 -1.94
N ILE A 73 4.21 12.94 -1.75
CA ILE A 73 5.14 13.10 -0.64
C ILE A 73 4.40 13.00 0.70
N LEU A 74 3.27 13.71 0.84
CA LEU A 74 2.48 13.70 2.08
C LEU A 74 1.92 12.30 2.37
N HIS A 75 1.45 11.59 1.34
CA HIS A 75 0.96 10.22 1.43
C HIS A 75 2.05 9.28 1.93
N THR A 76 3.23 9.30 1.30
CA THR A 76 4.35 8.44 1.71
C THR A 76 4.79 8.75 3.14
N ILE A 77 4.96 10.02 3.51
CA ILE A 77 5.36 10.37 4.89
C ILE A 77 4.34 9.87 5.91
N LEU A 78 3.04 10.04 5.63
CA LEU A 78 1.98 9.63 6.54
C LEU A 78 1.91 8.10 6.66
N LEU A 79 2.02 7.40 5.52
CA LEU A 79 2.06 5.94 5.45
C LEU A 79 3.22 5.38 6.28
N GLU A 80 4.42 5.89 6.03
CA GLU A 80 5.65 5.49 6.69
C GLU A 80 5.57 5.68 8.21
N THR A 81 5.08 6.84 8.65
CA THR A 81 4.96 7.18 10.07
C THR A 81 3.98 6.24 10.78
N ILE A 82 2.81 6.02 10.18
CA ILE A 82 1.77 5.16 10.77
C ILE A 82 2.26 3.72 10.88
N LEU A 83 2.85 3.18 9.81
CA LEU A 83 3.33 1.81 9.77
C LEU A 83 4.53 1.59 10.70
N LEU A 84 5.48 2.53 10.78
CA LEU A 84 6.59 2.46 11.72
C LEU A 84 6.10 2.43 13.18
N ILE A 85 5.18 3.31 13.56
CA ILE A 85 4.63 3.36 14.92
C ILE A 85 3.89 2.06 15.26
N ALA A 86 3.05 1.57 14.35
CA ALA A 86 2.33 0.32 14.55
C ALA A 86 3.29 -0.89 14.61
N GLY A 87 4.35 -0.92 13.79
CA GLY A 87 5.40 -1.94 13.83
C GLY A 87 6.14 -1.98 15.16
N TYR A 88 6.44 -0.81 15.73
CA TYR A 88 7.06 -0.72 17.05
C TYR A 88 6.13 -1.21 18.16
N GLN A 89 4.85 -0.83 18.13
CA GLN A 89 3.86 -1.25 19.14
C GLN A 89 3.60 -2.75 19.16
N ILE A 90 3.69 -3.41 17.99
CA ILE A 90 3.51 -4.86 17.84
C ILE A 90 4.80 -5.63 18.19
N GLY A 91 5.93 -4.92 18.36
CA GLY A 91 7.22 -5.54 18.65
C GLY A 91 7.87 -6.19 17.41
N MET A 92 7.55 -5.71 16.21
CA MET A 92 8.18 -6.20 14.97
C MET A 92 9.67 -5.86 14.89
N TYR A 93 10.09 -4.77 15.55
CA TYR A 93 11.48 -4.37 15.67
C TYR A 93 11.69 -3.66 17.02
N GLU A 94 12.79 -3.97 17.70
CA GLU A 94 13.18 -3.30 18.95
C GLU A 94 14.40 -2.38 18.76
N ASP A 95 15.24 -2.70 17.78
CA ASP A 95 16.48 -1.98 17.49
C ASP A 95 16.33 -0.97 16.34
N VAL A 96 17.16 0.08 16.37
CA VAL A 96 17.24 1.11 15.33
C VAL A 96 17.51 0.50 13.94
N LEU A 97 18.32 -0.57 13.87
CA LEU A 97 18.62 -1.27 12.63
C LEU A 97 17.38 -1.97 12.05
N GLY A 98 16.59 -2.62 12.91
CA GLY A 98 15.33 -3.28 12.50
C GLY A 98 14.30 -2.27 12.00
N GLY A 99 14.18 -1.12 12.67
CA GLY A 99 13.32 -0.02 12.23
C GLY A 99 13.76 0.57 10.89
N LEU A 100 15.08 0.70 10.65
CA LEU A 100 15.62 1.18 9.38
C LEU A 100 15.30 0.22 8.22
N LEU A 101 15.48 -1.09 8.44
CA LEU A 101 15.13 -2.11 7.45
C LEU A 101 13.62 -2.11 7.17
N PHE A 102 12.80 -1.98 8.21
CA PHE A 102 11.36 -1.91 8.07
C PHE A 102 10.90 -0.67 7.30
N PHE A 103 11.54 0.49 7.53
CA PHE A 103 11.31 1.71 6.74
C PHE A 103 11.58 1.47 5.24
N PHE A 104 12.74 0.90 4.91
CA PHE A 104 13.05 0.60 3.50
C PHE A 104 12.05 -0.39 2.89
N THR A 105 11.59 -1.36 3.66
CA THR A 105 10.55 -2.32 3.23
C THR A 105 9.23 -1.62 2.91
N ILE A 106 8.74 -0.75 3.81
CA ILE A 106 7.50 0.01 3.58
C ILE A 106 7.64 0.85 2.32
N LEU A 107 8.76 1.55 2.16
CA LEU A 107 9.02 2.42 1.02
C LEU A 107 9.05 1.65 -0.31
N VAL A 108 9.68 0.47 -0.35
CA VAL A 108 9.69 -0.40 -1.54
C VAL A 108 8.28 -0.88 -1.87
N VAL A 109 7.52 -1.34 -0.87
CA VAL A 109 6.13 -1.79 -1.06
C VAL A 109 5.26 -0.63 -1.57
N ASP A 110 5.39 0.56 -1.00
CA ASP A 110 4.66 1.76 -1.42
C ASP A 110 4.96 2.14 -2.89
N ILE A 111 6.23 2.05 -3.32
CA ILE A 111 6.60 2.23 -4.73
C ILE A 111 5.95 1.15 -5.62
N LEU A 112 6.00 -0.12 -5.20
CA LEU A 112 5.40 -1.21 -5.97
C LEU A 112 3.88 -1.06 -6.10
N VAL A 113 3.18 -0.75 -4.99
CA VAL A 113 1.74 -0.50 -4.99
C VAL A 113 1.40 0.64 -5.96
N ARG A 114 2.14 1.74 -5.94
CA ARG A 114 1.95 2.84 -6.88
C ARG A 114 2.19 2.44 -8.33
N LEU A 115 3.23 1.65 -8.59
CA LEU A 115 3.53 1.16 -9.93
C LEU A 115 2.41 0.26 -10.45
N PHE A 116 1.91 -0.66 -9.62
CA PHE A 116 0.77 -1.52 -9.97
C PHE A 116 -0.50 -0.71 -10.26
N ASN A 117 -0.83 0.26 -9.41
CA ASN A 117 -1.99 1.14 -9.64
C ASN A 117 -1.83 1.94 -10.94
N TYR A 118 -0.65 2.50 -11.20
CA TYR A 118 -0.37 3.23 -12.44
C TYR A 118 -0.51 2.34 -13.69
N LEU A 119 -0.01 1.10 -13.63
CA LEU A 119 -0.15 0.14 -14.72
C LEU A 119 -1.61 -0.25 -14.94
N ASN A 120 -2.37 -0.46 -13.86
CA ASN A 120 -3.79 -0.80 -13.93
C ASN A 120 -4.61 0.35 -14.54
N ASP A 121 -4.33 1.59 -14.14
CA ASP A 121 -4.96 2.80 -14.70
C ASP A 121 -4.63 2.96 -16.19
N CYS A 122 -3.38 2.70 -16.59
CA CYS A 122 -2.99 2.70 -18.00
C CYS A 122 -3.72 1.62 -18.81
N HIS A 123 -3.86 0.41 -18.26
CA HIS A 123 -4.57 -0.68 -18.92
C HIS A 123 -6.06 -0.34 -19.10
N LEU A 124 -6.71 0.16 -18.05
CA LEU A 124 -8.10 0.59 -18.07
C LEU A 124 -8.34 1.72 -19.09
N ALA A 125 -7.46 2.73 -19.13
CA ALA A 125 -7.53 3.81 -20.11
C ALA A 125 -7.41 3.28 -21.55
N ASN A 126 -6.56 2.27 -21.77
CA ASN A 126 -6.37 1.67 -23.08
C ASN A 126 -7.58 0.84 -23.52
N GLU A 127 -8.22 0.11 -22.60
CA GLU A 127 -9.47 -0.61 -22.86
C GLU A 127 -10.62 0.35 -23.20
N ILE A 128 -10.79 1.44 -22.44
CA ILE A 128 -11.80 2.46 -22.72
C ILE A 128 -11.55 3.07 -24.11
N ASN A 129 -10.31 3.40 -24.45
CA ASN A 129 -9.97 3.93 -25.77
C ASN A 129 -10.23 2.92 -26.90
N LYS A 130 -9.98 1.62 -26.67
CA LYS A 130 -10.34 0.56 -27.63
C LYS A 130 -11.85 0.44 -27.79
N ALA A 131 -12.62 0.46 -26.71
CA ALA A 131 -14.09 0.39 -26.73
C ALA A 131 -14.74 1.62 -27.39
N LEU A 132 -14.15 2.81 -27.23
CA LEU A 132 -14.60 4.03 -27.90
C LEU A 132 -14.28 4.02 -29.40
N LYS A 133 -13.13 3.48 -29.80
CA LYS A 133 -12.80 3.27 -31.23
C LYS A 133 -13.74 2.25 -31.88
N SER A 134 -14.11 1.17 -31.19
CA SER A 134 -15.03 0.16 -31.75
C SER A 134 -16.49 0.61 -31.82
N ARG A 135 -16.88 1.69 -31.13
CA ARG A 135 -18.23 2.30 -31.24
C ARG A 135 -18.29 3.46 -32.25
N LYS A 136 -17.14 3.94 -32.74
CA LYS A 136 -17.04 5.03 -33.73
C LYS A 136 -16.80 4.53 -35.17
N GLY A 137 -16.64 3.22 -35.36
CA GLY A 137 -16.71 2.55 -36.67
C GLY A 137 -18.07 1.91 -36.84
#